data_AF-W5TNT5-F1
#
_entry.id   AF-W5TNT5-F1
#
_cell.length_a   1.000
_cell.length_b   1.000
_cell.length_c   1.000
_cell.angle_alpha   90.00
_cell.angle_beta   90.00
_cell.angle_gamma   90.00
#
_symmetry.space_group_name_H-M   'P 1'
#
loop_
_entity.id
_entity.type
_entity.pdbx_description
1 polymer ?
#
loop_
_entity_poly.entity_id
_entity_poly.type
_entity_poly.pdbx_seq_one_letter_code
_entity_poly.pdbx_strand_id
1 'polypeptide(L)'
;MHHIAGWWDGFELWVAGLPFIPQFVVVLVGAIPVSFLLAYLLDRGLRTVLRALGRDRATASDPAESEPAVSETPAEPVLSGAGVGGGVTMREDAL
;
A
#
# COMPACT_ATOMS: atom_id res chain seq x y z
N MET A 1 6.58 -28.88 31.69
CA MET A 1 6.88 -27.45 31.80
C MET A 1 8.33 -27.13 32.18
N HIS A 2 9.10 -28.04 32.82
CA HIS A 2 10.49 -27.76 33.25
C HIS A 2 11.59 -28.19 32.27
N HIS A 3 11.27 -29.04 31.30
CA HIS A 3 12.27 -29.58 30.37
C HIS A 3 12.92 -28.50 29.50
N ILE A 4 12.14 -27.51 29.04
CA ILE A 4 12.65 -26.38 28.27
C ILE A 4 13.53 -25.47 29.14
N ALA A 5 13.11 -25.22 30.39
CA ALA A 5 13.88 -24.40 31.33
C ALA A 5 15.23 -25.06 31.69
N GLY A 6 15.27 -26.38 31.90
CA GLY A 6 16.52 -27.08 32.21
C GLY A 6 17.50 -27.13 31.03
N TRP A 7 17.00 -27.25 29.79
CA TRP A 7 17.86 -27.18 28.61
C TRP A 7 18.42 -25.77 28.39
N TRP A 8 17.60 -24.73 28.65
CA TRP A 8 18.02 -23.34 28.58
C TRP A 8 19.04 -22.97 29.68
N ASP A 9 18.85 -23.43 30.91
CA ASP A 9 19.81 -23.25 32.02
C ASP A 9 21.19 -23.87 31.71
N GLY A 10 21.22 -25.06 31.09
CA GLY A 10 22.46 -25.66 30.60
C GLY A 10 23.13 -24.86 29.49
N PHE A 11 22.34 -24.20 28.62
CA PHE A 11 22.87 -23.30 27.61
C PHE A 11 23.44 -22.03 28.24
N GLU A 12 22.78 -21.43 29.23
CA GLU A 12 23.30 -20.28 29.98
C GLU A 12 24.63 -20.59 30.66
N LEU A 13 24.78 -21.76 31.29
CA LEU A 13 26.03 -22.20 31.90
C LEU A 13 27.15 -22.42 30.88
N TRP A 14 26.82 -22.98 29.71
CA TRP A 14 27.80 -23.13 28.63
C TRP A 14 28.25 -21.77 28.11
N VAL A 15 27.32 -20.87 27.76
CA VAL A 15 27.59 -19.50 27.28
C VAL A 15 28.41 -18.70 28.29
N ALA A 16 28.05 -18.77 29.57
CA ALA A 16 28.75 -18.08 30.65
C ALA A 16 30.15 -18.66 30.93
N GLY A 17 30.38 -19.92 30.58
CA GLY A 17 31.68 -20.59 30.66
C GLY A 17 32.65 -20.25 29.53
N LEU A 18 32.21 -19.57 28.46
CA LEU A 18 33.08 -19.17 27.36
C LEU A 18 33.86 -17.88 27.67
N PRO A 19 35.09 -17.73 27.16
CA PRO A 19 35.79 -16.46 27.17
C PRO A 19 35.14 -15.45 26.20
N PHE A 20 35.44 -14.15 26.37
CA PHE A 20 34.75 -13.03 25.71
C PHE A 20 34.59 -13.17 24.18
N ILE A 21 35.65 -13.55 23.46
CA ILE A 21 35.63 -13.59 21.99
C ILE A 21 34.61 -14.63 21.46
N PRO A 22 34.69 -15.92 21.82
CA PRO A 22 33.71 -16.89 21.35
C PRO A 22 32.29 -16.65 21.91
N GLN A 23 32.14 -16.10 23.12
CA GLN A 23 30.82 -15.66 23.63
C GLN A 23 30.19 -14.59 22.72
N PHE A 24 30.97 -13.60 22.30
CA PHE A 24 30.52 -12.53 21.40
C PHE A 24 30.15 -13.07 20.01
N VAL A 25 30.92 -14.03 19.48
CA VAL A 25 30.60 -14.69 18.20
C VAL A 25 29.29 -15.46 18.28
N VAL A 26 29.06 -16.25 19.34
CA VAL A 26 27.80 -16.98 19.55
C VAL A 26 26.62 -16.02 19.62
N VAL A 27 26.76 -14.93 20.38
CA VAL A 27 25.73 -13.89 20.48
C VAL A 27 25.48 -13.24 19.12
N LEU A 28 26.52 -12.89 18.36
CA LEU A 28 26.38 -12.26 17.05
C LEU A 28 25.67 -13.20 16.06
N VAL A 29 26.06 -14.47 16.04
CA VAL A 29 25.47 -15.52 15.21
C VAL A 29 24.02 -15.82 15.61
N GLY A 30 23.64 -15.66 16.87
CA GLY A 30 22.24 -15.79 17.31
C GLY A 30 21.42 -14.53 17.05
N ALA A 31 21.93 -13.37 17.44
CA ALA A 31 21.23 -12.09 17.41
C ALA A 31 20.95 -11.61 15.98
N ILE A 32 21.89 -11.78 15.04
CA ILE A 32 21.69 -11.35 13.65
C ILE A 32 20.51 -12.09 13.01
N PRO A 33 20.48 -13.45 12.95
CA PRO A 33 19.35 -14.17 12.39
C PRO A 33 18.04 -13.92 13.13
N VAL A 34 18.07 -13.82 14.46
CA VAL A 34 16.87 -13.52 15.26
C VAL A 34 16.32 -12.14 14.91
N SER A 35 17.19 -11.14 14.76
CA SER A 35 16.80 -9.79 14.35
C SER A 35 16.18 -9.80 12.95
N PHE A 36 16.80 -10.49 11.98
CA PHE A 36 16.25 -10.65 10.63
C PHE A 36 14.89 -11.34 10.64
N LEU A 37 14.75 -12.42 11.42
CA LEU A 37 13.48 -13.14 11.55
C LEU A 37 12.40 -12.24 12.14
N LEU A 38 12.74 -11.47 13.17
CA LEU A 38 11.81 -10.57 13.83
C LEU A 38 11.39 -9.45 12.88
N ALA A 39 12.33 -8.81 12.19
CA ALA A 39 12.05 -7.79 11.18
C ALA A 39 11.11 -8.34 10.09
N TYR A 40 11.41 -9.53 9.56
CA TYR A 40 10.58 -10.20 8.57
C TYR A 40 9.16 -10.49 9.09
N LEU A 41 9.03 -10.94 10.34
CA LEU A 41 7.75 -11.20 10.99
C LEU A 41 6.95 -9.92 11.20
N LEU A 42 7.60 -8.85 11.64
CA LEU A 42 6.96 -7.54 11.81
C LEU A 42 6.45 -7.02 10.47
N ASP A 43 7.27 -7.06 9.44
CA ASP A 43 6.90 -6.62 8.10
C ASP A 43 5.73 -7.43 7.52
N ARG A 44 5.77 -8.75 7.69
CA ARG A 44 4.70 -9.65 7.23
C ARG A 44 3.43 -9.48 8.06
N GLY A 45 3.57 -9.33 9.37
CA GLY A 45 2.49 -9.10 10.31
C GLY A 45 1.77 -7.80 9.99
N LEU A 46 2.51 -6.70 9.83
CA LEU A 46 1.96 -5.39 9.49
C LEU A 46 1.20 -5.43 8.17
N ARG A 47 1.75 -6.05 7.11
CA ARG A 47 1.03 -6.24 5.84
C ARG A 47 -0.26 -7.04 5.99
N THR A 48 -0.25 -8.07 6.83
CA THR A 48 -1.42 -8.93 7.07
C THR A 48 -2.50 -8.18 7.83
N VAL A 49 -2.13 -7.45 8.88
CA VAL A 49 -3.03 -6.65 9.70
C VAL A 49 -3.64 -5.52 8.88
N LEU A 50 -2.85 -4.78 8.10
CA LEU A 50 -3.36 -3.71 7.24
C LEU A 50 -4.31 -4.22 6.15
N ARG A 51 -4.02 -5.40 5.57
CA ARG A 51 -4.92 -6.04 4.61
C ARG A 51 -6.24 -6.44 5.26
N ALA A 52 -6.19 -7.02 6.45
CA ALA A 52 -7.39 -7.40 7.21
C ALA A 52 -8.20 -6.19 7.71
N LEU A 53 -7.55 -5.08 8.08
CA LEU A 53 -8.22 -3.93 8.71
C LEU A 53 -8.97 -3.03 7.73
N GLY A 54 -8.63 -3.06 6.44
CA GLY A 54 -9.23 -2.14 5.47
C GLY A 54 -9.28 -2.56 4.01
N ARG A 55 -8.70 -3.71 3.62
CA ARG A 55 -8.67 -4.09 2.19
C ARG A 55 -9.85 -4.96 1.77
N ASP A 56 -10.51 -5.66 2.68
CA ASP A 56 -11.73 -6.42 2.36
C ASP A 56 -12.94 -5.51 2.07
N ARG A 57 -12.91 -4.25 2.51
CA ARG A 57 -13.92 -3.24 2.13
C ARG A 57 -13.67 -2.57 0.77
N ALA A 58 -12.43 -2.58 0.27
CA ALA A 58 -12.09 -1.93 -1.00
C ALA A 58 -12.28 -2.86 -2.21
N THR A 59 -12.12 -4.17 -2.03
CA THR A 59 -12.36 -5.16 -3.12
C THR A 59 -13.83 -5.49 -3.33
N ALA A 60 -14.72 -5.09 -2.41
CA ALA A 60 -16.17 -5.18 -2.60
C ALA A 60 -16.75 -3.98 -3.38
N SER A 61 -15.96 -2.93 -3.58
CA SER A 61 -16.32 -1.74 -4.35
C SER A 61 -15.53 -1.69 -5.65
N ASP A 62 -15.63 -2.76 -6.43
CA ASP A 62 -15.56 -2.63 -7.89
C ASP A 62 -16.97 -2.96 -8.42
N PRO A 63 -17.93 -2.02 -8.32
CA PRO A 63 -19.11 -2.10 -9.16
C PRO A 63 -18.61 -1.87 -10.57
N ALA A 64 -18.48 -2.97 -11.30
CA ALA A 64 -18.41 -2.97 -12.75
C ALA A 64 -19.26 -1.82 -13.30
N GLU A 65 -18.58 -0.89 -13.97
CA GLU A 65 -19.01 -0.48 -15.30
C GLU A 65 -20.52 -0.18 -15.41
N SER A 66 -21.04 0.74 -14.60
CA SER A 66 -22.20 1.51 -15.05
C SER A 66 -21.67 2.62 -15.95
N GLU A 67 -21.31 2.24 -17.18
CA GLU A 67 -21.25 3.19 -18.29
C GLU A 67 -22.54 4.02 -18.23
N PRO A 68 -22.46 5.35 -18.06
CA PRO A 68 -23.63 6.18 -18.22
C PRO A 68 -24.04 6.04 -19.69
N ALA A 69 -25.09 5.26 -19.93
CA ALA A 69 -25.84 5.29 -21.17
C ALA A 69 -26.26 6.75 -21.40
N VAL A 70 -25.48 7.43 -22.23
CA VAL A 70 -25.79 8.73 -22.80
C VAL A 70 -27.02 8.50 -23.68
N SER A 71 -28.19 8.55 -23.05
CA SER A 71 -29.46 8.82 -23.72
C SER A 71 -29.46 10.31 -24.08
N GLU A 72 -28.70 10.65 -25.12
CA GLU A 72 -28.97 11.88 -25.87
C GLU A 72 -30.33 11.70 -26.54
N THR A 73 -31.36 12.22 -25.88
CA THR A 73 -32.69 12.49 -26.43
C THR A 73 -32.53 13.46 -27.62
N PRO A 74 -32.78 13.04 -28.87
CA PRO A 74 -32.83 13.96 -29.99
C PRO A 74 -34.29 14.39 -30.19
N ALA A 75 -34.64 15.61 -29.77
CA ALA A 75 -35.63 16.47 -30.43
C ALA A 75 -35.95 17.71 -29.58
N GLU A 76 -35.28 18.82 -29.84
CA GLU A 76 -35.88 20.15 -29.67
C GLU A 76 -36.16 20.73 -31.07
N PRO A 77 -37.41 21.09 -31.41
CA PRO A 77 -37.73 21.77 -32.66
C PRO A 77 -37.63 23.28 -32.44
N VAL A 78 -36.45 23.87 -32.66
CA VAL A 78 -36.31 25.34 -32.64
C VAL A 78 -36.53 25.90 -34.04
N LEU A 79 -37.80 26.14 -34.35
CA LEU A 79 -38.27 27.05 -35.38
C LEU A 79 -38.32 28.46 -34.78
N SER A 80 -37.50 29.40 -35.27
CA SER A 80 -37.79 30.86 -35.36
C SER A 80 -36.48 31.58 -35.70
N GLY A 81 -36.32 32.10 -36.92
CA GLY A 81 -36.54 33.53 -37.17
C GLY A 81 -35.19 34.24 -37.27
N ALA A 82 -34.71 34.56 -38.47
CA ALA A 82 -34.90 35.85 -39.14
C ALA A 82 -33.97 36.98 -38.62
N GLY A 83 -33.17 37.54 -39.55
CA GLY A 83 -32.43 38.82 -39.38
C GLY A 83 -30.92 38.65 -39.61
N VAL A 84 -30.40 38.77 -40.83
CA VAL A 84 -30.02 40.03 -41.52
C VAL A 84 -28.95 40.84 -40.79
N GLY A 85 -27.74 40.85 -41.36
CA GLY A 85 -27.03 42.09 -41.68
C GLY A 85 -25.98 42.61 -40.71
N GLY A 86 -24.73 42.58 -41.19
CA GLY A 86 -23.85 43.77 -41.15
C GLY A 86 -22.79 43.84 -40.06
N GLY A 87 -21.53 43.93 -40.48
CA GLY A 87 -20.47 44.51 -39.65
C GLY A 87 -19.07 43.92 -39.84
N VAL A 88 -18.45 44.14 -40.99
CA VAL A 88 -16.99 44.05 -41.14
C VAL A 88 -16.36 45.22 -40.38
N THR A 89 -15.49 44.94 -39.41
CA THR A 89 -14.49 45.90 -38.90
C THR A 89 -13.17 45.19 -38.58
N MET A 90 -12.18 45.41 -39.46
CA MET A 90 -10.75 45.64 -39.22
C MET A 90 -10.15 45.25 -37.86
N ARG A 91 -9.08 44.43 -37.92
CA ARG A 91 -8.01 44.42 -36.93
C ARG A 91 -6.64 44.09 -37.57
N GLU A 92 -6.09 45.03 -38.33
CA GLU A 92 -5.21 46.06 -37.75
C GLU A 92 -3.81 45.71 -37.22
N ASP A 93 -3.42 44.45 -36.98
CA ASP A 93 -2.26 44.19 -36.11
C ASP A 93 -1.31 43.10 -36.66
N ALA A 94 -0.49 43.44 -37.66
CA ALA A 94 0.71 42.64 -37.96
C ALA A 94 1.85 43.54 -38.49
N LEU A 95 2.83 43.74 -37.61
CA LEU A 95 4.18 44.22 -37.88
C LEU A 95 4.95 43.23 -38.78
#